data_AF-A0A4Y4XP17-F1
#
_entry.id   AF-A0A4Y4XP17-F1
#
_cell.length_a   1.000
_cell.length_b   1.000
_cell.length_c   1.000
_cell.angle_alpha   90.00
_cell.angle_beta   90.00
_cell.angle_gamma   90.00
#
_symmetry.space_group_name_H-M   'P 1'
#
loop_
_entity.id
_entity.type
_entity.pdbx_description
1 polymer ?
#
loop_
_entity_poly.entity_id
_entity_poly.type
_entity_poly.pdbx_seq_one_letter_code
_entity_poly.pdbx_strand_id
1 'polypeptide(L)'
;IKAKIRQMMVKNATNKMMQEIPKANVVVTNPTHYAVALKFDEEHPVPVVVAKGTDYLAIRIKGIAREHDIEIIENKTLARELYRDVKLNATIPEELFEAVAIVFAQVAKLEQERQKQKIIKPL
;
A
#
# COMPACT_ATOMS: atom_id res chain seq x y z
N ILE A 1 10.92 -27.19 -19.11
CA ILE A 1 12.02 -26.32 -18.61
C ILE A 1 11.63 -24.83 -18.60
N LYS A 2 11.25 -24.22 -19.74
CA LYS A 2 10.88 -22.78 -19.83
C LYS A 2 9.75 -22.33 -18.87
N ALA A 3 8.68 -23.12 -18.73
CA ALA A 3 7.56 -22.78 -17.84
C ALA A 3 7.98 -22.68 -16.36
N LYS A 4 8.85 -23.59 -15.90
CA LYS A 4 9.38 -23.60 -14.53
C LYS A 4 10.24 -22.35 -14.25
N ILE A 5 11.06 -21.93 -15.23
CA ILE A 5 11.85 -20.69 -15.14
C ILE A 5 10.93 -19.48 -15.00
N ARG A 6 9.89 -19.37 -15.84
CA ARG A 6 8.91 -18.28 -15.76
C ARG A 6 8.19 -18.24 -14.41
N GLN A 7 7.76 -19.39 -13.90
CA GLN A 7 7.12 -19.47 -12.57
C GLN A 7 8.06 -19.01 -11.46
N MET A 8 9.33 -19.41 -11.49
CA MET A 8 10.33 -18.95 -10.52
C MET A 8 10.56 -17.44 -10.62
N MET A 9 10.64 -16.88 -11.83
CA MET A 9 10.79 -15.43 -12.04
C MET A 9 9.60 -14.65 -11.46
N VAL A 10 8.37 -15.10 -11.72
CA VAL A 10 7.15 -14.47 -11.16
C VAL A 10 7.18 -14.55 -9.64
N LYS A 11 7.44 -15.73 -9.06
CA LYS A 11 7.53 -15.90 -7.61
C LYS A 11 8.57 -14.98 -6.98
N ASN A 12 9.75 -14.87 -7.60
CA ASN A 12 10.82 -14.00 -7.11
C ASN A 12 10.40 -12.52 -7.19
N ALA A 13 9.76 -12.10 -8.28
CA ALA A 13 9.25 -10.74 -8.41
C ALA A 13 8.17 -10.43 -7.35
N THR A 14 7.25 -11.36 -7.12
CA THR A 14 6.23 -11.23 -6.06
C THR A 14 6.88 -11.15 -4.69
N ASN A 15 7.86 -12.00 -4.39
CA ASN A 15 8.57 -11.96 -3.10
C ASN A 15 9.27 -10.63 -2.87
N LYS A 16 9.95 -10.08 -3.89
CA LYS A 16 10.58 -8.75 -3.80
C LYS A 16 9.55 -7.66 -3.56
N MET A 17 8.43 -7.67 -4.27
CA MET A 17 7.34 -6.72 -4.05
C MET A 17 6.79 -6.79 -2.61
N MET A 18 6.62 -8.00 -2.06
CA MET A 18 6.13 -8.16 -0.69
C MET A 18 7.09 -7.61 0.37
N GLN A 19 8.41 -7.62 0.10
CA GLN A 19 9.43 -7.07 1.00
C GLN A 19 9.43 -5.53 1.07
N GLU A 20 8.77 -4.86 0.12
CA GLU A 20 8.66 -3.39 0.14
C GLU A 20 7.45 -2.89 0.95
N ILE A 21 6.49 -3.76 1.25
CA ILE A 21 5.28 -3.40 2.01
C ILE A 21 5.59 -2.85 3.42
N PRO A 22 6.54 -3.41 4.20
CA PRO A 22 6.90 -2.85 5.50
C PRO A 22 7.42 -1.40 5.47
N LYS A 23 7.81 -0.90 4.29
CA LYS A 23 8.29 0.47 4.10
C LYS A 23 7.19 1.41 3.60
N ALA A 24 5.98 0.89 3.34
CA ALA A 24 4.85 1.69 2.90
C ALA A 24 4.32 2.54 4.06
N ASN A 25 3.74 3.70 3.74
CA ASN A 25 3.06 4.53 4.73
C ASN A 25 1.60 4.11 4.88
N VAL A 26 0.99 3.63 3.79
CA VAL A 26 -0.43 3.29 3.75
C VAL A 26 -0.72 2.21 2.71
N VAL A 27 -1.75 1.40 2.98
CA VAL A 27 -2.36 0.52 1.99
C VAL A 27 -3.78 0.96 1.69
N VAL A 28 -4.05 1.33 0.44
CA VAL A 28 -5.40 1.64 -0.05
C VAL A 28 -6.06 0.35 -0.54
N THR A 29 -7.29 0.08 -0.08
CA THR A 29 -7.99 -1.18 -0.43
C THR A 29 -9.38 -0.96 -1.00
N ASN A 30 -9.75 -1.85 -1.92
CA ASN A 30 -11.14 -2.24 -2.16
C ASN A 30 -11.30 -3.64 -1.52
N PRO A 31 -12.07 -3.80 -0.44
CA PRO A 31 -11.82 -4.80 0.60
C PRO A 31 -11.56 -6.22 0.14
N THR A 32 -12.26 -6.70 -0.88
CA THR A 32 -12.13 -8.09 -1.35
C THR A 32 -11.41 -8.23 -2.69
N HIS A 33 -11.03 -7.12 -3.33
CA HIS A 33 -10.60 -7.14 -4.73
C HIS A 33 -9.23 -6.51 -4.96
N TYR A 34 -8.88 -5.41 -4.29
CA TYR A 34 -7.66 -4.65 -4.57
C TYR A 34 -6.95 -4.24 -3.28
N ALA A 35 -5.62 -4.29 -3.30
CA ALA A 35 -4.77 -3.62 -2.32
C ALA A 35 -3.60 -2.98 -3.05
N VAL A 36 -3.31 -1.72 -2.74
CA VAL A 36 -2.18 -0.96 -3.27
C VAL A 36 -1.46 -0.29 -2.11
N ALA A 37 -0.17 -0.58 -1.95
CA ALA A 37 0.69 0.04 -0.95
C ALA A 37 1.40 1.26 -1.54
N LEU A 38 1.32 2.38 -0.84
CA LEU A 38 1.94 3.64 -1.20
C LEU A 38 3.06 3.99 -0.22
N LYS A 39 4.18 4.45 -0.77
CA LYS A 39 5.32 4.97 -0.02
C LYS A 39 5.59 6.40 -0.45
N PHE A 40 5.72 7.28 0.52
CA PHE A 40 6.30 8.60 0.35
C PHE A 40 7.68 8.59 1.00
N ASP A 41 8.71 8.93 0.23
CA ASP A 41 10.08 9.03 0.70
C ASP A 41 10.72 10.34 0.24
N GLU A 42 11.89 10.67 0.80
CA GLU A 42 12.59 11.92 0.50
C GLU A 42 13.14 11.97 -0.94
N GLU A 43 13.23 10.83 -1.61
CA GLU A 43 13.75 10.72 -2.99
C GLU A 43 12.70 11.16 -4.02
N HIS A 44 11.41 11.01 -3.72
CA HIS A 44 10.32 11.31 -4.64
C HIS A 44 9.42 12.43 -4.09
N PRO A 45 9.12 13.46 -4.90
CA PRO A 45 8.25 14.55 -4.45
C PRO A 45 6.79 14.13 -4.27
N VAL A 46 6.42 12.92 -4.70
CA VAL A 46 5.07 12.36 -4.65
C VAL A 46 5.11 10.86 -4.33
N PRO A 47 4.02 10.29 -3.78
CA PRO A 47 3.99 8.87 -3.41
C PRO A 47 4.23 7.90 -4.58
N VAL A 48 4.90 6.80 -4.27
CA VAL A 48 5.24 5.69 -5.17
C VAL A 48 4.42 4.45 -4.82
N VAL A 49 3.94 3.73 -5.83
CA VAL A 49 3.30 2.42 -5.65
C VAL A 49 4.37 1.34 -5.45
N VAL A 50 4.55 0.87 -4.22
CA VAL A 50 5.58 -0.14 -3.88
C VAL A 50 5.06 -1.58 -3.88
N ALA A 51 3.75 -1.77 -3.76
CA ALA A 51 3.10 -3.06 -3.96
C ALA A 51 1.68 -2.87 -4.49
N LYS A 52 1.23 -3.77 -5.36
CA LYS A 52 -0.18 -3.84 -5.76
C LYS A 52 -0.59 -5.25 -6.13
N GLY A 53 -1.84 -5.59 -5.87
CA GLY A 53 -2.36 -6.92 -6.18
C GLY A 53 -3.88 -7.00 -6.09
N THR A 54 -4.43 -8.05 -6.73
CA THR A 54 -5.83 -8.41 -6.63
C THR A 54 -6.04 -9.71 -5.86
N ASP A 55 -7.27 -9.93 -5.40
CA ASP A 55 -7.75 -11.21 -4.86
C ASP A 55 -6.79 -11.78 -3.79
N TYR A 56 -6.14 -12.91 -4.09
CA TYR A 56 -5.17 -13.55 -3.21
C TYR A 56 -4.00 -12.61 -2.83
N LEU A 57 -3.44 -11.88 -3.80
CA LEU A 57 -2.36 -10.93 -3.52
C LEU A 57 -2.84 -9.76 -2.68
N ALA A 58 -4.07 -9.28 -2.89
CA ALA A 58 -4.65 -8.23 -2.06
C ALA A 58 -4.78 -8.66 -0.59
N ILE A 59 -5.21 -9.90 -0.35
CA ILE A 59 -5.27 -10.50 1.00
C ILE A 59 -3.87 -10.56 1.62
N ARG A 60 -2.87 -11.02 0.86
CA ARG A 60 -1.47 -11.10 1.31
C ARG A 60 -0.90 -9.73 1.67
N ILE A 61 -1.11 -8.71 0.83
CA ILE A 61 -0.63 -7.35 1.07
C ILE A 61 -1.19 -6.79 2.37
N LYS A 62 -2.50 -6.93 2.58
CA LYS A 62 -3.15 -6.49 3.83
C LYS A 62 -2.67 -7.28 5.05
N GLY A 63 -2.35 -8.56 4.89
CA GLY A 63 -1.77 -9.37 5.97
C GLY A 63 -0.46 -8.76 6.46
N ILE A 64 0.49 -8.55 5.54
CA ILE A 64 1.79 -7.95 5.85
C ILE A 64 1.63 -6.52 6.40
N ALA A 65 0.73 -5.72 5.82
CA ALA A 65 0.46 -4.37 6.33
C ALA A 65 0.03 -4.38 7.80
N ARG A 66 -0.87 -5.30 8.20
CA ARG A 66 -1.28 -5.46 9.60
C ARG A 66 -0.15 -5.93 10.51
N GLU A 67 0.66 -6.88 10.05
CA GLU A 67 1.81 -7.38 10.81
C GLU A 67 2.85 -6.29 11.11
N HIS A 68 2.90 -5.24 10.27
CA HIS A 68 3.82 -4.13 10.38
C HIS A 68 3.16 -2.82 10.84
N ASP A 69 1.95 -2.87 11.38
CA ASP A 69 1.19 -1.69 11.85
C ASP A 69 1.03 -0.58 10.80
N ILE A 70 0.97 -0.96 9.51
CA ILE A 70 0.71 -0.04 8.39
C ILE A 70 -0.80 0.17 8.25
N GLU A 71 -1.21 1.44 8.22
CA GLU A 71 -2.62 1.80 8.10
C GLU A 71 -3.24 1.30 6.79
N ILE A 72 -4.44 0.74 6.90
CA ILE A 72 -5.22 0.23 5.76
C ILE A 72 -6.46 1.11 5.60
N ILE A 73 -6.50 1.88 4.51
CA ILE A 73 -7.59 2.81 4.22
C ILE A 73 -8.48 2.23 3.12
N GLU A 74 -9.77 2.06 3.41
CA GLU A 74 -10.74 1.64 2.40
C GLU A 74 -11.12 2.82 1.49
N ASN A 75 -10.77 2.71 0.21
CA ASN A 75 -11.27 3.60 -0.84
C ASN A 75 -11.36 2.82 -2.14
N LYS A 76 -12.58 2.40 -2.50
CA LYS A 76 -12.82 1.50 -3.64
C LYS A 76 -12.45 2.12 -4.98
N THR A 77 -12.70 3.41 -5.17
CA THR A 77 -12.42 4.13 -6.41
C THR A 77 -10.92 4.29 -6.59
N LEU A 78 -10.25 4.86 -5.58
CA LEU A 78 -8.81 5.10 -5.62
C LEU A 78 -8.01 3.79 -5.73
N ALA A 79 -8.41 2.73 -5.02
CA ALA A 79 -7.72 1.44 -5.12
C ALA A 79 -7.79 0.84 -6.54
N ARG A 80 -8.91 1.02 -7.24
CA ARG A 80 -9.07 0.55 -8.64
C ARG A 80 -8.23 1.38 -9.60
N GLU A 81 -8.23 2.70 -9.45
CA GLU A 81 -7.46 3.63 -10.27
C GLU A 81 -5.97 3.42 -10.08
N LEU A 82 -5.49 3.39 -8.84
CA LEU A 82 -4.08 3.09 -8.53
C LEU A 82 -3.65 1.74 -9.11
N TYR A 83 -4.48 0.71 -9.00
CA TYR A 83 -4.14 -0.61 -9.52
C TYR A 83 -4.04 -0.60 -11.06
N ARG A 84 -4.99 0.06 -11.73
CA ARG A 84 -5.10 0.07 -13.20
C ARG A 84 -4.07 0.99 -13.84
N ASP A 85 -3.91 2.19 -13.31
CA ASP A 85 -3.29 3.32 -14.01
C ASP A 85 -1.83 3.54 -13.57
N VAL A 86 -1.43 3.07 -12.38
CA VAL A 86 -0.08 3.30 -11.83
C VAL A 86 0.73 2.02 -11.81
N LYS A 87 1.91 2.02 -12.43
CA LYS A 87 2.81 0.85 -12.46
C LYS A 87 3.48 0.63 -11.10
N LEU A 88 3.93 -0.60 -10.86
CA LEU A 88 4.77 -0.89 -9.70
C LEU A 88 6.08 -0.10 -9.79
N ASN A 89 6.53 0.46 -8.67
CA ASN A 89 7.69 1.34 -8.52
C ASN A 89 7.60 2.64 -9.35
N ALA A 90 6.39 3.10 -9.66
CA ALA A 90 6.15 4.38 -10.30
C ALA A 90 5.46 5.35 -9.34
N THR A 91 5.75 6.64 -9.51
CA THR A 91 5.04 7.74 -8.85
C THR A 91 3.58 7.79 -9.30
N ILE A 92 2.70 8.21 -8.41
CA ILE A 92 1.30 8.49 -8.77
C ILE A 92 1.23 9.66 -9.79
N PRO A 93 0.25 9.66 -10.69
CA PRO A 93 0.02 10.76 -11.62
C PRO A 93 -0.78 11.89 -10.95
N GLU A 94 -0.72 13.10 -11.53
CA GLU A 94 -1.31 14.33 -10.96
C GLU A 94 -2.80 14.21 -10.67
N GLU A 95 -3.54 13.50 -11.50
CA GLU A 95 -4.98 13.29 -11.36
C GLU A 95 -5.35 12.56 -10.06
N LEU A 96 -4.41 11.84 -9.44
CA LEU A 96 -4.60 11.12 -8.19
C LEU A 96 -4.06 11.86 -6.96
N PHE A 97 -3.45 13.04 -7.12
CA PHE A 97 -2.78 13.74 -6.01
C PHE A 97 -3.74 14.09 -4.89
N GLU A 98 -4.90 14.68 -5.20
CA GLU A 98 -5.88 15.08 -4.19
C GLU A 98 -6.40 13.87 -3.40
N ALA A 99 -6.81 12.81 -4.10
CA ALA A 99 -7.33 11.61 -3.48
C ALA A 99 -6.28 10.92 -2.58
N VAL A 100 -5.02 10.89 -3.02
CA VAL A 100 -3.92 10.34 -2.22
C VAL A 100 -3.61 11.25 -1.01
N ALA A 101 -3.60 12.57 -1.19
CA ALA A 101 -3.38 13.51 -0.07
C ALA A 101 -4.44 13.34 1.03
N ILE A 102 -5.71 13.15 0.67
CA ILE A 102 -6.79 12.85 1.62
C ILE A 102 -6.51 11.55 2.39
N VAL A 103 -6.03 10.50 1.72
CA VAL A 103 -5.65 9.24 2.38
C VAL A 103 -4.51 9.46 3.38
N PHE A 104 -3.46 10.19 3.01
CA PHE A 104 -2.35 10.49 3.92
C PHE A 104 -2.80 11.35 5.11
N ALA A 105 -3.71 12.31 4.89
CA ALA A 105 -4.29 13.09 5.98
C ALA A 105 -5.10 12.22 6.95
N GLN A 106 -5.83 11.21 6.45
CA GLN A 106 -6.54 10.24 7.28
C GLN A 106 -5.56 9.39 8.11
N VAL A 107 -4.47 8.91 7.52
CA VAL A 107 -3.41 8.19 8.24
C VAL A 107 -2.84 9.02 9.37
N ALA A 108 -2.44 10.27 9.08
CA ALA A 108 -1.90 11.18 10.09
C ALA A 108 -2.89 11.42 11.24
N LYS A 109 -4.20 11.53 10.94
CA LYS A 109 -5.25 11.67 11.96
C LYS A 109 -5.33 10.42 12.85
N LEU A 110 -5.35 9.22 12.27
CA LEU A 110 -5.41 7.95 13.02
C LEU A 110 -4.18 7.78 13.93
N GLU A 111 -2.99 8.13 13.44
CA GLU A 111 -1.76 8.12 14.21
C GLU A 111 -1.83 9.09 15.40
N GLN A 112 -2.32 10.31 15.18
CA GLN A 112 -2.50 11.29 16.26
C GLN A 112 -3.51 10.81 17.30
N GLU A 113 -4.62 10.20 16.88
CA GLU A 113 -5.62 9.63 17.81
C GLU A 113 -5.04 8.49 18.65
N ARG A 114 -4.26 7.60 18.03
CA ARG A 114 -3.54 6.51 18.71
C ARG A 114 -2.52 7.06 19.72
N GLN A 115 -1.80 8.13 19.38
CA GLN A 115 -0.86 8.78 20.29
C GLN A 115 -1.57 9.40 21.50
N LYS A 116 -2.69 10.11 21.28
CA LYS A 116 -3.49 10.69 22.37
C LYS A 116 -4.02 9.63 23.33
N GLN A 117 -4.50 8.50 22.80
CA GLN A 117 -5.00 7.38 23.62
C GLN A 117 -3.91 6.80 24.53
N LYS A 118 -2.68 6.65 24.04
CA LYS A 118 -1.53 6.20 24.86
C LYS A 118 -1.21 7.14 26.02
N ILE A 119 -1.42 8.45 25.83
CA ILE A 119 -1.18 9.46 26.88
C ILE A 119 -2.27 9.41 27.96
N ILE A 120 -3.54 9.20 27.56
CA ILE A 120 -4.69 9.24 28.48
C ILE A 120 -4.80 7.97 29.33
N LYS A 121 -4.34 6.81 28.83
CA LYS A 121 -4.31 5.54 29.58
C LYS A 121 -2.86 5.08 29.75
N PRO A 122 -2.08 5.67 30.68
CA PRO A 122 -0.78 5.10 31.02
C PRO A 122 -1.00 3.70 31.60
N LEU A 123 -0.22 2.73 31.10
CA LEU A 123 -0.21 1.33 31.54
C LEU A 123 0.02 1.21 33.05
#